data_AF-A0A962R1Z5-F1
#
_entry.id   AF-A0A962R1Z5-F1
#
_cell.length_a   1.000
_cell.length_b   1.000
_cell.length_c   1.000
_cell.angle_alpha   90.00
_cell.angle_beta   90.00
_cell.angle_gamma   90.00
#
_symmetry.space_group_name_H-M   'P 1'
#
loop_
_entity.id
_entity.type
_entity.pdbx_description
1 polymer ?
#
loop_
_entity_poly.entity_id
_entity_poly.type
_entity_poly.pdbx_seq_one_letter_code
_entity_poly.pdbx_strand_id
1 'polypeptide(L)'
;FPPSLHLAYERKRILRYGENPHQAAALYVERNASRGTIATAQVLAGKELSYNNLADADAALECVKAFQRTPACVIVKHANPCGVALGASVREAYEHAYACDPVSAFGGIIAFNHRLDEETAAQILERQFVEVVIAPAVDDAALAAFAKKPNVRLLATGEWPEQSGQSVDYKRIAGGMLAQDADRDTLMLTDLKVVSRRVPNAEELRD
;
A
#
# COMPACT_ATOMS: atom_id res chain seq x y z
N PHE A 1 9.49 -0.58 26.12
CA PHE A 1 8.17 0.05 26.30
C PHE A 1 8.07 0.71 27.67
N PRO A 2 7.58 1.97 27.77
CA PRO A 2 7.48 2.69 29.04
C PRO A 2 6.31 2.16 29.91
N PRO A 3 6.35 2.36 31.25
CA PRO A 3 5.25 2.00 32.15
C PRO A 3 3.91 2.69 31.85
N SER A 4 3.94 3.87 31.22
CA SER A 4 2.78 4.65 30.79
C SER A 4 2.92 5.06 29.33
N LEU A 5 1.89 4.83 28.51
CA LEU A 5 1.87 5.18 27.09
C LEU A 5 0.91 6.34 26.83
N HIS A 6 1.41 7.44 26.27
CA HIS A 6 0.63 8.59 25.84
C HIS A 6 0.86 8.82 24.34
N LEU A 7 -0.20 8.70 23.54
CA LEU A 7 -0.15 8.96 22.11
C LEU A 7 -0.83 10.29 21.80
N ALA A 8 -0.21 11.11 20.96
CA ALA A 8 -0.72 12.42 20.57
C ALA A 8 -0.83 12.52 19.05
N TYR A 9 -2.07 12.67 18.56
CA TYR A 9 -2.36 12.84 17.15
C TYR A 9 -3.22 14.09 16.92
N GLU A 10 -3.12 14.66 15.73
CA GLU A 10 -3.93 15.78 15.27
C GLU A 10 -4.97 15.29 14.27
N ARG A 11 -6.22 15.75 14.41
CA ARG A 11 -7.30 15.36 13.50
C ARG A 11 -7.09 16.04 12.14
N LYS A 12 -6.80 15.26 11.11
CA LYS A 12 -6.63 15.75 9.74
C LYS A 12 -7.98 15.96 9.04
N ARG A 13 -8.94 15.05 9.21
CA ARG A 13 -10.29 15.16 8.63
C ARG A 13 -11.31 14.27 9.32
N ILE A 14 -12.58 14.66 9.25
CA ILE A 14 -13.71 13.77 9.50
C ILE A 14 -13.95 12.94 8.23
N LEU A 15 -14.21 11.64 8.39
CA LEU A 15 -14.58 10.74 7.31
C LEU A 15 -16.10 10.64 7.22
N ARG A 16 -16.59 10.30 6.03
CA ARG A 16 -18.04 10.18 5.80
C ARG A 16 -18.71 9.17 6.74
N TYR A 17 -18.03 8.06 6.99
CA TYR A 17 -18.40 7.00 7.94
C TYR A 17 -17.15 6.15 8.22
N GLY A 18 -17.24 5.25 9.20
CA GLY A 18 -16.22 4.26 9.55
C GLY A 18 -16.19 3.08 8.60
N GLU A 19 -15.96 1.88 9.11
CA GLU A 19 -15.98 0.67 8.28
C GLU A 19 -17.36 0.44 7.64
N ASN A 20 -18.43 0.80 8.38
CA ASN A 20 -19.82 0.69 7.97
C ASN A 20 -20.54 2.05 8.04
N PRO A 21 -21.58 2.29 7.22
CA PRO A 21 -22.27 3.60 7.13
C PRO A 21 -22.83 4.18 8.44
N HIS A 22 -23.17 3.33 9.40
CA HIS A 22 -23.73 3.75 10.70
C HIS A 22 -22.66 4.18 11.71
N GLN A 23 -21.37 4.02 11.39
CA GLN A 23 -20.25 4.36 12.26
C GLN A 23 -19.68 5.72 11.86
N ALA A 24 -19.40 6.61 12.81
CA ALA A 24 -18.65 7.84 12.55
C ALA A 24 -17.13 7.56 12.58
N ALA A 25 -16.34 8.29 11.80
CA ALA A 25 -14.88 8.13 11.80
C ALA A 25 -14.14 9.43 11.45
N ALA A 26 -12.84 9.44 11.76
CA ALA A 26 -11.93 10.54 11.44
C ALA A 26 -10.52 10.00 11.21
N LEU A 27 -9.75 10.68 10.36
CA LEU A 27 -8.32 10.43 10.19
C LEU A 27 -7.53 11.33 11.15
N TYR A 28 -6.67 10.73 11.95
CA TYR A 28 -5.72 11.39 12.83
C TYR A 28 -4.30 11.15 12.33
N VAL A 29 -3.40 12.12 12.48
CA VAL A 29 -2.03 12.08 11.97
C VAL A 29 -1.07 12.57 13.05
N GLU A 30 0.12 11.97 13.12
CA GLU A 30 1.17 12.40 14.04
C GLU A 30 1.68 13.79 13.65
N ARG A 31 2.06 14.62 14.63
CA ARG A 31 2.55 15.98 14.38
C ARG A 31 3.74 16.03 13.40
N ASN A 32 4.59 15.02 13.45
CA ASN A 32 5.80 14.92 12.63
C ASN A 32 5.74 13.68 11.71
N ALA A 33 4.56 13.34 11.18
CA ALA A 33 4.39 12.19 10.32
C ALA A 33 5.32 12.25 9.10
N SER A 34 6.05 11.17 8.86
CA SER A 34 6.94 11.03 7.71
C SER A 34 6.17 10.99 6.39
N ARG A 35 6.81 11.49 5.33
CA ARG A 35 6.38 11.27 3.94
C ARG A 35 6.41 9.78 3.59
N GLY A 36 5.81 9.43 2.46
CA GLY A 36 5.75 8.04 2.00
C GLY A 36 4.75 7.21 2.79
N THR A 37 3.73 7.82 3.39
CA THR A 37 2.67 7.14 4.16
C THR A 37 1.30 7.53 3.61
N ILE A 38 0.27 6.70 3.83
CA ILE A 38 -1.10 7.05 3.41
C ILE A 38 -1.63 8.26 4.19
N ALA A 39 -1.25 8.39 5.45
CA ALA A 39 -1.62 9.53 6.29
C ALA A 39 -1.12 10.87 5.72
N THR A 40 0.04 10.89 5.05
CA THR A 40 0.65 12.10 4.48
C THR A 40 0.48 12.22 2.96
N ALA A 41 -0.02 11.18 2.29
CA ALA A 41 -0.20 11.15 0.84
C ALA A 41 -1.07 12.30 0.32
N GLN A 42 -0.71 12.79 -0.86
CA GLN A 42 -1.49 13.76 -1.61
C GLN A 42 -2.53 13.04 -2.47
N VAL A 43 -3.79 13.47 -2.36
CA VAL A 43 -4.85 13.07 -3.29
C VAL A 43 -4.73 13.93 -4.54
N LEU A 44 -4.27 13.36 -5.66
CA LEU A 44 -4.08 14.06 -6.91
C LEU A 44 -5.35 14.13 -7.76
N ALA A 45 -6.18 13.08 -7.70
CA ALA A 45 -7.45 13.00 -8.41
C ALA A 45 -8.46 12.14 -7.65
N GLY A 46 -9.74 12.32 -7.97
CA GLY A 46 -10.83 11.49 -7.47
C GLY A 46 -11.57 12.07 -6.25
N LYS A 47 -12.59 11.31 -5.81
CA LYS A 47 -13.39 11.60 -4.62
C LYS A 47 -12.58 11.46 -3.32
N GLU A 48 -13.13 11.97 -2.24
CA GLU A 48 -12.60 11.74 -0.89
C GLU A 48 -12.46 10.24 -0.58
N LEU A 49 -11.40 9.87 0.13
CA LEU A 49 -11.14 8.50 0.60
C LEU A 49 -12.10 8.14 1.74
N SER A 50 -12.67 6.94 1.69
CA SER A 50 -13.41 6.34 2.80
C SER A 50 -12.47 5.79 3.89
N TYR A 51 -13.02 5.34 5.02
CA TYR A 51 -12.27 4.61 6.04
C TYR A 51 -11.62 3.35 5.47
N ASN A 52 -12.38 2.53 4.74
CA ASN A 52 -11.86 1.31 4.13
C ASN A 52 -10.81 1.61 3.05
N ASN A 53 -10.98 2.71 2.30
CA ASN A 53 -9.94 3.12 1.35
C ASN A 53 -8.62 3.46 2.03
N LEU A 54 -8.66 4.08 3.22
CA LEU A 54 -7.45 4.38 3.97
C LEU A 54 -6.78 3.11 4.47
N ALA A 55 -7.55 2.19 5.07
CA ALA A 55 -7.01 0.94 5.60
C ALA A 55 -6.42 0.04 4.49
N ASP A 56 -7.16 -0.16 3.40
CA ASP A 56 -6.70 -0.99 2.28
C ASP A 56 -5.52 -0.34 1.54
N ALA A 57 -5.48 1.00 1.44
CA ALA A 57 -4.36 1.72 0.86
C ALA A 57 -3.09 1.58 1.70
N ASP A 58 -3.23 1.58 3.02
CA ASP A 58 -2.11 1.42 3.94
C ASP A 58 -1.55 0.00 3.85
N ALA A 59 -2.43 -1.01 3.86
CA ALA A 59 -2.04 -2.40 3.64
C ALA A 59 -1.32 -2.60 2.29
N ALA A 60 -1.83 -2.01 1.20
CA ALA A 60 -1.21 -2.11 -0.12
C ALA A 60 0.16 -1.40 -0.16
N LEU A 61 0.27 -0.20 0.43
CA LEU A 61 1.52 0.57 0.45
C LEU A 61 2.59 -0.12 1.31
N GLU A 62 2.25 -0.57 2.52
CA GLU A 62 3.22 -1.24 3.39
C GLU A 62 3.66 -2.59 2.80
N CYS A 63 2.77 -3.31 2.09
CA CYS A 63 3.13 -4.52 1.37
C CYS A 63 4.10 -4.22 0.21
N VAL A 64 3.83 -3.22 -0.63
CA VAL A 64 4.70 -2.93 -1.78
C VAL A 64 6.09 -2.41 -1.35
N LYS A 65 6.19 -1.79 -0.18
CA LYS A 65 7.46 -1.33 0.42
C LYS A 65 8.41 -2.45 0.81
N ALA A 66 7.93 -3.68 0.97
CA ALA A 66 8.79 -4.84 1.20
C ALA A 66 9.71 -5.12 -0.02
N PHE A 67 9.35 -4.59 -1.19
CA PHE A 67 10.11 -4.73 -2.43
C PHE A 67 10.75 -3.39 -2.79
N GLN A 68 12.06 -3.27 -2.61
CA GLN A 68 12.72 -1.96 -2.71
C GLN A 68 13.54 -1.78 -3.99
N ARG A 69 14.07 -2.88 -4.55
CA ARG A 69 15.04 -2.83 -5.65
C ARG A 69 14.43 -3.08 -7.02
N THR A 70 13.28 -3.75 -7.06
CA THR A 70 12.64 -4.20 -8.30
C THR A 70 11.25 -3.58 -8.38
N PRO A 71 10.82 -3.10 -9.56
CA PRO A 71 9.44 -2.69 -9.77
C PRO A 71 8.45 -3.73 -9.28
N ALA A 72 7.53 -3.29 -8.43
CA ALA A 72 6.56 -4.12 -7.74
C ALA A 72 5.17 -3.49 -7.82
N CYS A 73 4.17 -4.36 -7.92
CA CYS A 73 2.77 -4.01 -7.86
C CYS A 73 2.07 -4.91 -6.83
N VAL A 74 1.29 -4.29 -5.96
CA VAL A 74 0.42 -4.96 -5.00
C VAL A 74 -1.02 -4.54 -5.26
N ILE A 75 -1.93 -5.51 -5.36
CA ILE A 75 -3.37 -5.31 -5.46
C ILE A 75 -4.02 -5.89 -4.21
N VAL A 76 -4.74 -5.05 -3.47
CA VAL A 76 -5.43 -5.41 -2.22
C VAL A 76 -6.92 -5.23 -2.35
N LYS A 77 -7.68 -6.08 -1.66
CA LYS A 77 -9.11 -5.92 -1.42
C LYS A 77 -9.46 -6.38 -0.01
N HIS A 78 -10.12 -5.52 0.77
CA HIS A 78 -10.49 -5.81 2.17
C HIS A 78 -9.28 -6.22 3.01
N ALA A 79 -8.21 -5.41 2.96
CA ALA A 79 -6.92 -5.59 3.60
C ALA A 79 -6.11 -6.85 3.20
N ASN A 80 -6.60 -7.65 2.25
CA ASN A 80 -5.93 -8.86 1.79
C ASN A 80 -5.35 -8.66 0.38
N PRO A 81 -4.08 -9.03 0.14
CA PRO A 81 -3.51 -9.00 -1.20
C PRO A 81 -4.16 -10.08 -2.08
N CYS A 82 -4.69 -9.68 -3.22
CA CYS A 82 -5.16 -10.60 -4.27
C CYS A 82 -4.15 -10.75 -5.42
N GLY A 83 -3.15 -9.87 -5.49
CA GLY A 83 -2.04 -9.99 -6.43
C GLY A 83 -0.82 -9.24 -5.92
N VAL A 84 0.35 -9.90 -5.98
CA VAL A 84 1.65 -9.30 -5.68
C VAL A 84 2.61 -9.78 -6.74
N ALA A 85 3.29 -8.88 -7.42
CA ALA A 85 4.28 -9.28 -8.40
C ALA A 85 5.41 -8.26 -8.54
N LEU A 86 6.55 -8.81 -8.96
CA LEU A 86 7.71 -8.06 -9.42
C LEU A 86 7.75 -8.08 -10.95
N GLY A 87 8.41 -7.10 -11.55
CA GLY A 87 8.65 -7.04 -12.99
C GLY A 87 9.86 -6.17 -13.33
N ALA A 88 10.30 -6.20 -14.59
CA ALA A 88 11.34 -5.30 -15.08
C ALA A 88 10.83 -3.86 -15.23
N SER A 89 9.51 -3.66 -15.20
CA SER A 89 8.84 -2.35 -15.23
C SER A 89 7.59 -2.36 -14.36
N VAL A 90 7.08 -1.16 -14.04
CA VAL A 90 5.82 -0.97 -13.31
C VAL A 90 4.65 -1.62 -14.07
N ARG A 91 4.64 -1.51 -15.40
CA ARG A 91 3.66 -2.17 -16.27
C ARG A 91 3.69 -3.69 -16.15
N GLU A 92 4.87 -4.29 -16.25
CA GLU A 92 5.02 -5.75 -16.16
C GLU A 92 4.63 -6.27 -14.77
N ALA A 93 5.05 -5.57 -13.71
CA ALA A 93 4.63 -5.90 -12.35
C ALA A 93 3.11 -5.82 -12.19
N TYR A 94 2.45 -4.81 -12.77
CA TYR A 94 0.99 -4.72 -12.79
C TYR A 94 0.34 -5.89 -13.55
N GLU A 95 0.84 -6.23 -14.74
CA GLU A 95 0.29 -7.32 -15.56
C GLU A 95 0.34 -8.66 -14.81
N HIS A 96 1.47 -8.96 -14.17
CA HIS A 96 1.63 -10.17 -13.35
C HIS A 96 0.74 -10.15 -12.10
N ALA A 97 0.68 -9.03 -11.37
CA ALA A 97 -0.16 -8.93 -10.17
C ALA A 97 -1.65 -9.08 -10.52
N TYR A 98 -2.10 -8.45 -11.60
CA TYR A 98 -3.48 -8.58 -12.09
C TYR A 98 -3.82 -10.00 -12.53
N ALA A 99 -2.88 -10.72 -13.16
CA ALA A 99 -3.08 -12.09 -13.62
C ALA A 99 -3.28 -13.11 -12.47
N CYS A 100 -2.89 -12.77 -11.24
CA CYS A 100 -3.06 -13.64 -10.06
C CYS A 100 -4.54 -13.90 -9.76
N ASP A 101 -5.34 -12.85 -9.62
CA ASP A 101 -6.80 -12.97 -9.44
C ASP A 101 -7.54 -11.74 -10.03
N PRO A 102 -7.83 -11.76 -11.34
CA PRO A 102 -8.56 -10.66 -12.00
C PRO A 102 -9.95 -10.38 -11.42
N VAL A 103 -10.60 -11.41 -10.86
CA VAL A 103 -11.96 -11.28 -10.30
C VAL A 103 -11.91 -10.50 -9.00
N SER A 104 -10.96 -10.82 -8.12
CA SER A 104 -10.76 -10.08 -6.87
C SER A 104 -10.16 -8.70 -7.10
N ALA A 105 -9.34 -8.50 -8.13
CA ALA A 105 -8.74 -7.20 -8.45
C ALA A 105 -9.77 -6.12 -8.80
N PHE A 106 -10.97 -6.50 -9.27
CA PHE A 106 -12.05 -5.56 -9.56
C PHE A 106 -12.53 -4.85 -8.27
N GLY A 107 -12.44 -3.52 -8.28
CA GLY A 107 -12.72 -2.66 -7.12
C GLY A 107 -11.62 -2.71 -6.05
N GLY A 108 -10.44 -3.23 -6.38
CA GLY A 108 -9.31 -3.26 -5.47
C GLY A 108 -8.59 -1.91 -5.33
N ILE A 109 -7.52 -1.94 -4.55
CA ILE A 109 -6.54 -0.87 -4.40
C ILE A 109 -5.20 -1.34 -4.94
N ILE A 110 -4.57 -0.53 -5.78
CA ILE A 110 -3.30 -0.84 -6.43
C ILE A 110 -2.21 0.07 -5.85
N ALA A 111 -1.10 -0.53 -5.42
CA ALA A 111 0.08 0.21 -4.97
C ALA A 111 1.31 -0.20 -5.78
N PHE A 112 2.10 0.82 -6.13
CA PHE A 112 3.39 0.69 -6.79
C PHE A 112 4.50 1.23 -5.88
N ASN A 113 5.69 0.63 -5.95
CA ASN A 113 6.89 1.14 -5.31
C ASN A 113 7.70 2.13 -6.19
N HIS A 114 7.29 2.34 -7.44
CA HIS A 114 7.88 3.30 -8.37
C HIS A 114 6.82 4.20 -9.00
N ARG A 115 7.31 5.23 -9.71
CA ARG A 115 6.50 6.20 -10.46
C ARG A 115 5.49 5.52 -11.39
N LEU A 116 4.26 6.01 -11.39
CA LEU A 116 3.22 5.58 -12.31
C LEU A 116 3.29 6.35 -13.63
N ASP A 117 3.56 5.64 -14.71
CA ASP A 117 3.59 6.16 -16.08
C ASP A 117 2.21 6.16 -16.76
N GLU A 118 2.12 6.83 -17.91
CA GLU A 118 0.88 6.95 -18.71
C GLU A 118 0.36 5.60 -19.23
N GLU A 119 1.26 4.74 -19.72
CA GLU A 119 0.88 3.47 -20.35
C GLU A 119 0.23 2.52 -19.34
N THR A 120 0.85 2.40 -18.16
CA THR A 120 0.35 1.61 -17.05
C THR A 120 -0.97 2.19 -16.53
N ALA A 121 -1.05 3.52 -16.38
CA ALA A 121 -2.29 4.19 -15.97
C ALA A 121 -3.45 3.91 -16.95
N ALA A 122 -3.21 4.03 -18.25
CA ALA A 122 -4.20 3.75 -19.28
C ALA A 122 -4.67 2.30 -19.21
N GLN A 123 -3.73 1.35 -19.07
CA GLN A 123 -4.04 -0.07 -19.00
C GLN A 123 -4.91 -0.42 -17.77
N ILE A 124 -4.62 0.13 -16.60
CA ILE A 124 -5.44 -0.05 -15.39
C ILE A 124 -6.88 0.43 -15.63
N LEU A 125 -7.02 1.64 -16.18
CA LEU A 125 -8.31 2.30 -16.36
C LEU A 125 -9.18 1.69 -17.47
N GLU A 126 -8.57 0.97 -18.41
CA GLU A 126 -9.25 0.20 -19.45
C GLU A 126 -9.73 -1.16 -18.92
N ARG A 127 -8.87 -1.86 -18.17
CA ARG A 127 -9.11 -3.26 -17.77
C ARG A 127 -10.14 -3.40 -16.65
N GLN A 128 -10.12 -2.52 -15.66
CA GLN A 128 -10.94 -2.71 -14.46
C GLN A 128 -11.40 -1.41 -13.81
N PHE A 129 -12.47 -1.52 -13.02
CA PHE A 129 -12.73 -0.53 -12.00
C PHE A 129 -11.74 -0.74 -10.84
N VAL A 130 -11.13 0.34 -10.38
CA VAL A 130 -10.22 0.38 -9.22
C VAL A 130 -10.66 1.52 -8.32
N GLU A 131 -10.60 1.34 -7.00
CA GLU A 131 -11.00 2.40 -6.07
C GLU A 131 -9.88 3.41 -5.82
N VAL A 132 -8.65 2.91 -5.60
CA VAL A 132 -7.47 3.73 -5.29
C VAL A 132 -6.25 3.19 -6.03
N VAL A 133 -5.45 4.09 -6.59
CA VAL A 133 -4.13 3.80 -7.16
C VAL A 133 -3.10 4.67 -6.47
N ILE A 134 -1.99 4.06 -6.06
CA ILE A 134 -0.98 4.64 -5.16
C ILE A 134 0.40 4.48 -5.79
N ALA A 135 1.18 5.55 -5.82
CA ALA A 135 2.57 5.52 -6.24
C ALA A 135 3.39 6.59 -5.48
N PRO A 136 4.73 6.49 -5.40
CA PRO A 136 5.58 7.57 -4.87
C PRO A 136 5.42 8.87 -5.67
N ALA A 137 5.31 8.74 -6.99
CA ALA A 137 5.13 9.83 -7.94
C ALA A 137 4.26 9.38 -9.12
N VAL A 138 3.67 10.34 -9.83
CA VAL A 138 2.80 10.09 -10.99
C VAL A 138 3.17 11.06 -12.11
N ASP A 139 3.16 10.59 -13.35
CA ASP A 139 3.35 11.43 -14.52
C ASP A 139 2.15 12.32 -14.80
N ASP A 140 2.37 13.50 -15.39
CA ASP A 140 1.30 14.44 -15.72
C ASP A 140 0.26 13.82 -16.67
N ALA A 141 0.72 13.00 -17.62
CA ALA A 141 -0.15 12.29 -18.56
C ALA A 141 -0.99 11.20 -17.86
N ALA A 142 -0.39 10.46 -16.92
CA ALA A 142 -1.14 9.53 -16.07
C ALA A 142 -2.19 10.27 -15.23
N LEU A 143 -1.81 11.39 -14.59
CA LEU A 143 -2.74 12.23 -13.83
C LEU A 143 -3.91 12.72 -14.72
N ALA A 144 -3.63 13.15 -15.95
CA ALA A 144 -4.66 13.57 -16.89
C ALA A 144 -5.64 12.45 -17.26
N ALA A 145 -5.19 11.18 -17.30
CA ALA A 145 -6.06 10.03 -17.50
C ALA A 145 -6.99 9.79 -16.29
N PHE A 146 -6.44 9.81 -15.07
CA PHE A 146 -7.23 9.66 -13.84
C PHE A 146 -8.20 10.82 -13.59
N ALA A 147 -7.86 12.04 -13.99
CA ALA A 147 -8.75 13.20 -13.89
C ALA A 147 -10.10 13.00 -14.62
N LYS A 148 -10.13 12.14 -15.64
CA LYS A 148 -11.35 11.76 -16.38
C LYS A 148 -12.21 10.73 -15.63
N LYS A 149 -11.73 10.20 -14.50
CA LYS A 149 -12.37 9.13 -13.71
C LYS A 149 -12.64 9.63 -12.28
N PRO A 150 -13.69 10.45 -12.05
CA PRO A 150 -13.90 11.15 -10.78
C PRO A 150 -14.09 10.22 -9.56
N ASN A 151 -14.43 8.94 -9.80
CA ASN A 151 -14.59 7.95 -8.74
C ASN A 151 -13.29 7.22 -8.36
N VAL A 152 -12.23 7.36 -9.13
CA VAL A 152 -10.95 6.66 -8.90
C VAL A 152 -10.00 7.61 -8.20
N ARG A 153 -9.45 7.19 -7.06
CA ARG A 153 -8.52 8.03 -6.29
C ARG A 153 -7.10 7.74 -6.76
N LEU A 154 -6.36 8.78 -7.09
CA LEU A 154 -4.95 8.70 -7.41
C LEU A 154 -4.15 9.37 -6.30
N LEU A 155 -3.27 8.63 -5.64
CA LEU A 155 -2.48 9.11 -4.51
C LEU A 155 -0.99 9.14 -4.86
N ALA A 156 -0.35 10.26 -4.53
CA ALA A 156 1.10 10.38 -4.50
C ALA A 156 1.59 10.40 -3.05
N THR A 157 2.33 9.39 -2.64
CA THR A 157 2.86 9.27 -1.26
C THR A 157 4.16 10.05 -1.08
N GLY A 158 4.87 10.33 -2.17
CA GLY A 158 6.27 10.74 -2.14
C GLY A 158 7.20 9.56 -1.85
N GLU A 159 8.49 9.77 -2.11
CA GLU A 159 9.53 8.79 -1.81
C GLU A 159 9.62 8.48 -0.30
N TRP A 160 10.00 7.26 0.01
CA TRP A 160 10.29 6.79 1.37
C TRP A 160 11.73 6.26 1.43
N PRO A 161 12.37 6.26 2.61
CA PRO A 161 13.70 5.70 2.76
C PRO A 161 13.69 4.17 2.57
N GLU A 162 14.80 3.63 2.04
CA GLU A 162 15.05 2.18 1.94
C GLU A 162 14.95 1.52 3.33
N GLN A 163 15.43 2.19 4.37
CA GLN A 163 15.26 1.75 5.74
C GLN A 163 14.51 2.81 6.55
N SER A 164 13.29 2.48 6.97
CA SER A 164 12.56 3.31 7.92
C SER A 164 13.22 3.25 9.30
N GLY A 165 13.29 4.38 10.02
CA GLY A 165 13.79 4.40 11.40
C GLY A 165 12.79 3.74 12.36
N GLN A 166 13.26 3.10 13.44
CA GLN A 166 12.44 2.28 14.36
C GLN A 166 11.03 2.85 14.61
N SER A 167 10.00 2.02 14.49
CA SER A 167 8.62 2.38 14.84
C SER A 167 7.96 1.31 15.69
N VAL A 168 6.90 1.71 16.37
CA VAL A 168 6.05 0.84 17.18
C VAL A 168 4.76 0.58 16.40
N ASP A 169 4.33 -0.68 16.35
CA ASP A 169 3.00 -1.06 15.89
C ASP A 169 2.04 -1.16 17.08
N TYR A 170 0.81 -0.69 16.87
CA TYR A 170 -0.23 -0.63 17.90
C TYR A 170 -1.47 -1.40 17.47
N LYS A 171 -1.88 -2.37 18.27
CA LYS A 171 -3.11 -3.12 18.05
C LYS A 171 -4.10 -2.92 19.20
N ARG A 172 -5.25 -2.32 18.89
CA ARG A 172 -6.35 -2.20 19.85
C ARG A 172 -6.94 -3.57 20.14
N ILE A 173 -7.14 -3.87 21.42
CA ILE A 173 -7.96 -4.99 21.90
C ILE A 173 -9.09 -4.43 22.77
N ALA A 174 -10.11 -5.23 23.06
CA ALA A 174 -11.18 -4.81 23.96
C ALA A 174 -10.59 -4.41 25.33
N GLY A 175 -10.79 -3.15 25.73
CA GLY A 175 -10.26 -2.62 26.99
C GLY A 175 -8.76 -2.23 26.98
N GLY A 176 -7.91 -2.77 26.11
CA GLY A 176 -6.44 -2.53 26.13
C GLY A 176 -5.77 -2.23 24.77
N MET A 177 -4.47 -1.95 24.77
CA MET A 177 -3.68 -1.74 23.55
C MET A 177 -2.43 -2.62 23.65
N LEU A 178 -2.10 -3.33 22.58
CA LEU A 178 -0.82 -4.00 22.41
C LEU A 178 0.14 -3.05 21.70
N ALA A 179 1.40 -3.02 22.14
CA ALA A 179 2.48 -2.26 21.51
C ALA A 179 3.66 -3.19 21.28
N GLN A 180 4.18 -3.21 20.06
CA GLN A 180 5.31 -4.05 19.66
C GLN A 180 6.22 -3.27 18.71
N ASP A 181 7.46 -3.70 18.56
CA ASP A 181 8.30 -3.17 17.49
C ASP A 181 7.66 -3.54 16.14
N ALA A 182 7.67 -2.61 15.18
CA ALA A 182 7.16 -2.90 13.85
C ALA A 182 8.02 -4.00 13.18
N ASP A 183 7.36 -4.93 12.50
CA ASP A 183 8.07 -5.98 11.76
C ASP A 183 8.75 -5.38 10.53
N ARG A 184 10.07 -5.50 10.52
CA ARG A 184 10.96 -4.92 9.51
C ARG A 184 12.16 -5.82 9.23
N ASP A 185 12.12 -7.03 9.77
CA ASP A 185 13.22 -7.95 9.57
C ASP A 185 13.22 -8.39 8.10
N THR A 186 14.38 -8.30 7.47
CA THR A 186 14.53 -8.68 6.06
C THR A 186 15.29 -9.99 6.04
N LEU A 187 14.59 -11.09 5.74
CA LEU A 187 15.20 -12.40 5.57
C LEU A 187 16.20 -12.36 4.42
N MET A 188 17.46 -12.66 4.73
CA MET A 188 18.50 -12.83 3.72
C MET A 188 18.56 -14.29 3.30
N LEU A 189 19.01 -14.54 2.06
CA LEU A 189 19.25 -15.91 1.57
C LEU A 189 20.21 -16.69 2.48
N THR A 190 21.12 -15.99 3.16
CA THR A 190 22.07 -16.57 4.12
C THR A 190 21.41 -17.04 5.42
N ASP A 191 20.21 -16.56 5.74
CA ASP A 191 19.45 -16.98 6.92
C ASP A 191 18.67 -18.27 6.67
N LEU A 192 18.54 -18.67 5.41
CA LEU A 192 17.79 -19.84 5.01
C LEU A 192 18.58 -21.13 5.27
N LYS A 193 17.87 -22.13 5.82
CA LYS A 193 18.39 -23.49 6.01
C LYS A 193 17.62 -24.48 5.15
N VAL A 194 18.32 -25.16 4.23
CA VAL A 194 17.73 -26.24 3.42
C VAL A 194 17.54 -27.49 4.29
N VAL A 195 16.27 -27.86 4.54
CA VAL A 195 15.90 -29.03 5.36
C VAL A 195 15.45 -30.25 4.55
N SER A 196 15.41 -30.12 3.21
CA SER A 196 15.02 -31.20 2.30
C SER A 196 16.24 -31.78 1.57
N ARG A 197 16.05 -32.89 0.84
CA ARG A 197 17.13 -33.48 0.01
C ARG A 197 17.40 -32.68 -1.27
N ARG A 198 16.39 -32.00 -1.83
CA ARG A 198 16.53 -31.20 -3.06
C ARG A 198 16.92 -29.79 -2.67
N VAL A 199 18.08 -29.35 -3.13
CA VAL A 199 18.51 -27.96 -2.98
C VAL A 199 17.80 -27.12 -4.04
N PRO A 200 17.12 -26.03 -3.67
CA PRO A 200 16.53 -25.12 -4.64
C PRO A 200 17.62 -24.46 -5.49
N ASN A 201 17.32 -24.25 -6.76
CA ASN A 201 18.21 -23.50 -7.64
C ASN A 201 18.11 -21.98 -7.37
N ALA A 202 18.92 -21.17 -8.05
CA ALA A 202 18.97 -19.73 -7.81
C ALA A 202 17.68 -18.97 -8.18
N GLU A 203 16.87 -19.50 -9.11
CA GLU A 203 15.57 -18.94 -9.48
C GLU A 203 14.52 -19.30 -8.43
N GLU A 204 14.45 -20.57 -8.02
CA GLU A 204 13.59 -21.04 -6.94
C GLU A 204 13.90 -20.42 -5.56
N LEU A 205 15.12 -19.89 -5.36
CA LEU A 205 15.48 -19.13 -4.16
C LEU A 205 15.09 -17.64 -4.23
N ARG A 206 14.90 -17.11 -5.45
CA ARG A 206 14.45 -15.73 -5.66
C ARG A 206 12.93 -15.62 -5.59
N ASP A 207 12.23 -16.65 -6.05
CA ASP A 207 10.78 -16.83 -5.92
C ASP A 207 10.37 -17.10 -4.46
#